data_AF-A0A9D1SA63-F1
#
_entry.id   AF-A0A9D1SA63-F1
#
_cell.length_a   1.000
_cell.length_b   1.000
_cell.length_c   1.000
_cell.angle_alpha   90.00
_cell.angle_beta   90.00
_cell.angle_gamma   90.00
#
_symmetry.space_group_name_H-M   'P 1'
#
loop_
_entity.id
_entity.type
_entity.pdbx_description
1 polymer ?
#
loop_
_entity_poly.entity_id
_entity_poly.type
_entity_poly.pdbx_seq_one_letter_code
_entity_poly.pdbx_strand_id
1 'polypeptide(L)'
;MIRFFILITSLCFLLTGCQPSQSNDKSEKINNEVENSSSISDNTTSISQIQTTENISNISNAISPDVNNVTNENTNTSNTTTSSSSDSSPKETELASFTTKIYTKEEARQNNLSITSSRLNGTIVKAGSTFSFTQTIGPSTSDKGYQEADIFDSNGNKKKGLGGGNCQISSTLYNVVLSLPTLTVIERHEHSNKVPYVKAGKDAAVAYGSIDFKFKNENPYDIKIYSNVTTNNVTVRIVKIE
;
A
#
# COMPACT_ATOMS: atom_id res chain seq x y z
N MET A 1 3.78 69.08 12.61
CA MET A 1 2.48 69.68 12.24
C MET A 1 2.47 69.85 10.74
N ILE A 2 1.32 69.63 10.09
CA ILE A 2 1.00 69.73 8.65
C ILE A 2 1.04 68.39 7.89
N ARG A 3 -0.18 67.88 7.72
CA ARG A 3 -0.64 66.79 6.85
C ARG A 3 -0.85 67.35 5.43
N PHE A 4 -0.59 66.54 4.41
CA PHE A 4 -1.25 66.69 3.11
C PHE A 4 -1.68 65.32 2.60
N PHE A 5 -3.00 65.13 2.53
CA PHE A 5 -3.67 64.02 1.85
C PHE A 5 -3.69 64.33 0.35
N ILE A 6 -3.34 63.37 -0.51
CA ILE A 6 -3.63 63.42 -1.95
C ILE A 6 -4.59 62.27 -2.26
N LEU A 7 -5.80 62.67 -2.67
CA LEU A 7 -6.89 61.87 -3.18
C LEU A 7 -6.79 61.92 -4.70
N ILE A 8 -6.62 60.79 -5.40
CA ILE A 8 -6.79 60.74 -6.87
C ILE A 8 -7.73 59.60 -7.23
N THR A 9 -8.64 59.98 -8.11
CA THR A 9 -9.97 59.45 -8.39
C THR A 9 -9.98 58.30 -9.38
N SER A 10 -10.96 57.41 -9.17
CA SER A 10 -11.49 56.40 -10.07
C SER A 10 -11.74 56.93 -11.49
N LEU A 11 -11.28 56.18 -12.50
CA LEU A 11 -11.66 56.37 -13.90
C LEU A 11 -12.23 55.07 -14.43
N CYS A 12 -13.56 55.03 -14.50
CA CYS A 12 -14.36 53.94 -15.05
C CYS A 12 -14.60 54.26 -16.54
N PHE A 13 -14.05 53.47 -17.45
CA PHE A 13 -14.42 53.53 -18.87
C PHE A 13 -15.42 52.41 -19.18
N LEU A 14 -16.67 52.81 -19.38
CA LEU A 14 -17.70 52.03 -20.06
C LEU A 14 -17.70 52.47 -21.53
N LEU A 15 -17.53 51.53 -22.45
CA LEU A 15 -18.05 51.64 -23.81
C LEU A 15 -18.69 50.31 -24.21
N THR A 16 -19.97 50.42 -24.55
CA THR A 16 -20.88 49.40 -25.07
C THR A 16 -20.72 49.24 -26.58
N GLY A 17 -20.96 48.03 -27.09
CA GLY A 17 -21.08 47.75 -28.52
C GLY A 17 -21.71 46.38 -28.80
N CYS A 18 -22.98 46.39 -29.23
CA CYS A 18 -23.75 45.34 -29.94
C CYS A 18 -22.97 44.71 -31.12
N GLN A 19 -23.23 43.52 -31.67
CA GLN A 19 -24.41 42.62 -31.73
C GLN A 19 -23.93 41.20 -32.18
N PRO A 20 -24.76 40.15 -32.12
CA PRO A 20 -24.38 38.76 -32.41
C PRO A 20 -24.66 38.35 -33.87
N SER A 21 -23.82 37.46 -34.41
CA SER A 21 -24.12 36.71 -35.65
C SER A 21 -24.51 35.28 -35.30
N GLN A 22 -25.78 34.93 -35.48
CA GLN A 22 -26.21 33.55 -35.62
C GLN A 22 -25.99 33.10 -37.07
N SER A 23 -25.42 31.92 -37.24
CA SER A 23 -25.66 31.10 -38.42
C SER A 23 -26.23 29.77 -37.94
N ASN A 24 -27.46 29.50 -38.39
CA ASN A 24 -28.05 28.18 -38.39
C ASN A 24 -27.59 27.50 -39.68
N ASP A 25 -27.11 26.26 -39.59
CA ASP A 25 -27.34 25.31 -40.67
C ASP A 25 -27.72 23.94 -40.11
N LYS A 26 -28.72 23.35 -40.74
CA LYS A 26 -29.34 22.05 -40.47
C LYS A 26 -28.87 21.09 -41.57
N SER A 27 -28.48 19.87 -41.18
CA SER A 27 -28.59 18.60 -41.94
C SER A 27 -27.56 17.62 -41.36
N GLU A 28 -27.70 16.31 -41.34
CA GLU A 28 -28.78 15.37 -41.61
C GLU A 28 -28.38 14.06 -40.93
N LYS A 29 -29.36 13.26 -40.50
CA LYS A 29 -29.17 11.85 -40.16
C LYS A 29 -28.83 11.07 -41.44
N ILE A 30 -27.84 10.18 -41.37
CA ILE A 30 -27.78 9.01 -42.26
C ILE A 30 -27.48 7.77 -41.42
N ASN A 31 -28.50 6.91 -41.32
CA ASN A 31 -28.34 5.48 -41.08
C ASN A 31 -27.72 4.86 -42.33
N ASN A 32 -26.85 3.85 -42.20
CA ASN A 32 -26.88 2.73 -43.11
C ASN A 32 -26.28 1.48 -42.44
N GLU A 33 -27.09 0.44 -42.53
CA GLU A 33 -26.87 -0.94 -42.12
C GLU A 33 -26.40 -1.74 -43.35
N VAL A 34 -25.78 -2.89 -43.08
CA VAL A 34 -25.63 -4.06 -43.98
C VAL A 34 -24.56 -3.93 -45.08
N GLU A 35 -23.49 -4.74 -44.95
CA GLU A 35 -23.32 -5.85 -45.87
C GLU A 35 -22.56 -7.03 -45.26
N ASN A 36 -23.19 -8.18 -45.47
CA ASN A 36 -22.82 -9.54 -45.13
C ASN A 36 -22.10 -10.14 -46.35
N SER A 37 -20.95 -10.81 -46.15
CA SER A 37 -20.50 -11.83 -47.09
C SER A 37 -19.61 -12.87 -46.40
N SER A 38 -19.95 -14.11 -46.69
CA SER A 38 -19.56 -15.40 -46.13
C SER A 38 -18.37 -16.06 -46.83
N SER A 39 -17.56 -16.82 -46.09
CA SER A 39 -16.97 -18.14 -46.49
C SER A 39 -16.15 -18.70 -45.31
N ILE A 40 -16.65 -19.69 -44.54
CA ILE A 40 -16.47 -21.15 -44.67
C ILE A 40 -15.00 -21.61 -44.68
N SER A 41 -14.58 -22.30 -43.61
CA SER A 41 -14.01 -23.65 -43.72
C SER A 41 -14.06 -24.38 -42.37
N ASP A 42 -14.64 -25.57 -42.41
CA ASP A 42 -14.76 -26.54 -41.34
C ASP A 42 -13.41 -27.16 -40.95
N ASN A 43 -13.23 -27.51 -39.68
CA ASN A 43 -12.82 -28.88 -39.37
C ASN A 43 -13.30 -29.31 -37.97
N THR A 44 -14.21 -30.29 -37.97
CA THR A 44 -14.60 -31.11 -36.83
C THR A 44 -13.91 -32.46 -37.01
N THR A 45 -13.32 -33.05 -35.96
CA THR A 45 -13.22 -34.51 -35.68
C THR A 45 -12.48 -34.70 -34.34
N SER A 46 -13.22 -34.93 -33.24
CA SER A 46 -13.39 -36.23 -32.52
C SER A 46 -12.22 -36.60 -31.59
N ILE A 47 -12.37 -36.44 -30.27
CA ILE A 47 -12.81 -37.44 -29.25
C ILE A 47 -11.84 -38.62 -29.07
N SER A 48 -11.22 -38.70 -27.88
CA SER A 48 -11.18 -39.96 -27.11
C SER A 48 -11.13 -39.67 -25.62
N GLN A 49 -12.24 -39.96 -24.94
CA GLN A 49 -12.29 -40.24 -23.50
C GLN A 49 -11.55 -41.54 -23.22
N ILE A 50 -10.79 -41.63 -22.12
CA ILE A 50 -10.51 -42.90 -21.45
C ILE A 50 -10.61 -42.69 -19.94
N GLN A 51 -11.68 -43.22 -19.36
CA GLN A 51 -11.75 -43.63 -17.95
C GLN A 51 -12.14 -45.11 -17.92
N THR A 52 -11.65 -45.80 -16.88
CA THR A 52 -11.97 -47.18 -16.41
C THR A 52 -11.44 -48.35 -17.28
N THR A 53 -10.88 -49.45 -16.75
CA THR A 53 -11.10 -50.16 -15.45
C THR A 53 -9.97 -51.16 -15.16
N GLU A 54 -9.78 -51.49 -13.87
CA GLU A 54 -9.42 -52.80 -13.25
C GLU A 54 -8.16 -53.58 -13.70
N ASN A 55 -7.23 -53.82 -12.76
CA ASN A 55 -6.76 -55.18 -12.48
C ASN A 55 -6.09 -55.32 -11.10
N ILE A 56 -6.65 -56.22 -10.30
CA ILE A 56 -6.21 -56.69 -8.98
C ILE A 56 -5.31 -57.92 -9.15
N SER A 57 -4.24 -58.02 -8.37
CA SER A 57 -3.61 -59.24 -7.76
C SER A 57 -2.10 -58.98 -7.60
N ASN A 58 -1.44 -59.14 -6.44
CA ASN A 58 -1.50 -60.24 -5.49
C ASN A 58 -1.10 -59.81 -4.06
N ILE A 59 -1.87 -60.29 -3.08
CA ILE A 59 -1.50 -60.40 -1.66
C ILE A 59 -1.41 -61.89 -1.33
N SER A 60 -0.38 -62.28 -0.58
CA SER A 60 -0.37 -63.44 0.34
C SER A 60 0.98 -63.47 1.05
N ASN A 61 1.20 -63.78 2.33
CA ASN A 61 0.45 -64.10 3.56
C ASN A 61 1.58 -64.15 4.64
N ALA A 62 1.41 -63.94 5.95
CA ALA A 62 0.61 -64.69 6.92
C ALA A 62 0.63 -63.93 8.29
N ILE A 63 -0.51 -63.61 8.91
CA ILE A 63 -1.32 -64.33 9.93
C ILE A 63 -0.92 -64.07 11.41
N SER A 64 -1.94 -63.60 12.15
CA SER A 64 -2.14 -63.21 13.57
C SER A 64 -2.09 -64.40 14.57
N PRO A 65 -2.39 -64.33 15.92
CA PRO A 65 -3.28 -63.39 16.64
C PRO A 65 -2.90 -62.99 18.11
N ASP A 66 -3.76 -62.14 18.69
CA ASP A 66 -4.31 -62.20 20.06
C ASP A 66 -3.95 -61.10 21.09
N VAL A 67 -4.97 -60.84 21.90
CA VAL A 67 -5.31 -59.73 22.81
C VAL A 67 -4.57 -59.80 24.15
N ASN A 68 -4.30 -58.66 24.80
CA ASN A 68 -4.56 -58.36 26.23
C ASN A 68 -3.58 -57.32 26.84
N ASN A 69 -4.17 -56.17 27.18
CA ASN A 69 -4.24 -55.60 28.53
C ASN A 69 -2.99 -55.06 29.28
N VAL A 70 -3.24 -53.95 29.97
CA VAL A 70 -2.61 -53.45 31.22
C VAL A 70 -1.34 -52.58 31.13
N THR A 71 -1.58 -51.30 31.47
CA THR A 71 -0.74 -50.26 32.12
C THR A 71 0.77 -50.25 31.89
N ASN A 72 1.25 -49.07 31.46
CA ASN A 72 2.61 -48.66 31.73
C ASN A 72 2.60 -47.21 32.25
N GLU A 73 2.38 -47.05 33.56
CA GLU A 73 3.07 -45.97 34.26
C GLU A 73 4.53 -46.40 34.33
N ASN A 74 5.39 -45.70 33.58
CA ASN A 74 6.81 -45.73 33.89
C ASN A 74 7.40 -44.33 33.68
N THR A 75 7.64 -43.70 34.81
CA THR A 75 8.63 -42.65 35.04
C THR A 75 9.93 -42.97 34.32
N ASN A 76 10.34 -42.14 33.37
CA ASN A 76 11.72 -42.11 32.93
C ASN A 76 12.19 -40.67 32.77
N THR A 77 12.88 -40.23 33.82
CA THR A 77 13.96 -39.25 33.76
C THR A 77 14.81 -39.50 32.50
N SER A 78 14.74 -38.59 31.54
CA SER A 78 15.75 -38.45 30.50
C SER A 78 16.55 -37.19 30.78
N ASN A 79 17.75 -37.39 31.31
CA ASN A 79 18.82 -36.43 31.12
C ASN A 79 19.36 -36.55 29.70
N THR A 80 19.87 -35.42 29.20
CA THR A 80 20.83 -35.26 28.09
C THR A 80 20.21 -35.20 26.70
N THR A 81 20.13 -34.00 26.12
CA THR A 81 21.22 -33.46 25.27
C THR A 81 20.68 -32.25 24.50
N THR A 82 21.29 -31.11 24.78
CA THR A 82 21.60 -30.01 23.87
C THR A 82 21.06 -30.11 22.44
N SER A 83 20.13 -29.22 22.13
CA SER A 83 20.02 -28.60 20.80
C SER A 83 19.65 -27.15 21.00
N SER A 84 20.61 -26.40 21.55
CA SER A 84 20.63 -24.95 21.48
C SER A 84 20.88 -24.56 20.02
N SER A 85 19.82 -24.46 19.23
CA SER A 85 19.83 -23.61 18.05
C SER A 85 19.88 -22.17 18.56
N SER A 86 21.09 -21.65 18.79
CA SER A 86 21.29 -20.22 18.99
C SER A 86 21.02 -19.54 17.65
N ASP A 87 19.75 -19.28 17.37
CA ASP A 87 19.33 -18.33 16.34
C ASP A 87 19.79 -16.95 16.82
N SER A 88 21.05 -16.62 16.55
CA SER A 88 21.63 -15.33 16.90
C SER A 88 21.10 -14.28 15.92
N SER A 89 19.81 -13.97 16.03
CA SER A 89 19.24 -12.81 15.34
C SER A 89 20.05 -11.56 15.71
N PRO A 90 20.32 -10.66 14.74
CA PRO A 90 21.03 -9.41 15.02
C PRO A 90 20.37 -8.65 16.16
N LYS A 91 21.17 -8.07 17.05
CA LYS A 91 20.62 -7.29 18.17
C LYS A 91 20.01 -6.00 17.61
N GLU A 92 18.81 -5.66 18.09
CA GLU A 92 18.10 -4.47 17.66
C GLU A 92 17.86 -3.49 18.82
N THR A 93 18.12 -2.21 18.57
CA THR A 93 17.90 -1.13 19.56
C THR A 93 16.95 -0.09 18.97
N GLU A 94 15.82 0.19 19.63
CA GLU A 94 14.86 1.20 19.17
C GLU A 94 15.45 2.61 19.23
N LEU A 95 15.33 3.35 18.13
CA LEU A 95 15.81 4.72 18.01
C LEU A 95 14.67 5.73 18.21
N ALA A 96 13.53 5.49 17.56
CA ALA A 96 12.34 6.32 17.67
C ALA A 96 11.07 5.58 17.22
N SER A 97 9.93 6.07 17.68
CA SER A 97 8.60 5.57 17.34
C SER A 97 7.60 6.73 17.23
N PHE A 98 6.62 6.59 16.33
CA PHE A 98 5.54 7.54 16.18
C PHE A 98 4.23 6.82 15.85
N THR A 99 3.12 7.36 16.35
CA THR A 99 1.79 6.76 16.19
C THR A 99 0.80 7.80 15.69
N THR A 100 -0.02 7.43 14.70
CA THR A 100 -1.16 8.22 14.23
C THR A 100 -2.48 7.48 14.47
N LYS A 101 -3.54 8.23 14.79
CA LYS A 101 -4.89 7.67 14.98
C LYS A 101 -5.58 7.42 13.65
N ILE A 102 -6.33 6.32 13.57
CA ILE A 102 -7.22 6.00 12.46
C ILE A 102 -8.63 6.44 12.86
N TYR A 103 -9.14 7.51 12.24
CA TYR A 103 -10.47 8.05 12.53
C TYR A 103 -11.59 7.33 11.78
N THR A 104 -11.35 7.03 10.50
CA THR A 104 -12.32 6.33 9.66
C THR A 104 -12.12 4.82 9.77
N LYS A 105 -13.18 4.08 10.12
CA LYS A 105 -13.15 2.62 10.30
C LYS A 105 -13.67 1.83 9.09
N GLU A 106 -13.71 2.46 7.92
CA GLU A 106 -14.06 1.79 6.65
C GLU A 106 -13.16 0.57 6.44
N GLU A 107 -13.76 -0.60 6.18
CA GLU A 107 -13.05 -1.87 6.04
C GLU A 107 -12.00 -1.82 4.92
N ALA A 108 -12.36 -1.26 3.76
CA ALA A 108 -11.44 -1.07 2.64
C ALA A 108 -10.18 -0.26 3.02
N ARG A 109 -10.35 0.78 3.83
CA ARG A 109 -9.23 1.58 4.34
C ARG A 109 -8.36 0.76 5.30
N GLN A 110 -8.97 0.00 6.21
CA GLN A 110 -8.23 -0.84 7.15
C GLN A 110 -7.42 -1.92 6.42
N ASN A 111 -8.02 -2.57 5.43
CA ASN A 111 -7.34 -3.52 4.57
C ASN A 111 -6.14 -2.89 3.85
N ASN A 112 -6.32 -1.72 3.23
CA ASN A 112 -5.23 -1.00 2.56
C ASN A 112 -4.08 -0.64 3.52
N LEU A 113 -4.41 -0.16 4.72
CA LEU A 113 -3.42 0.15 5.75
C LEU A 113 -2.65 -1.12 6.17
N SER A 114 -3.33 -2.23 6.36
CA SER A 114 -2.72 -3.52 6.71
C SER A 114 -1.76 -3.99 5.61
N ILE A 115 -2.18 -3.99 4.34
CA ILE A 115 -1.34 -4.39 3.20
C ILE A 115 -0.09 -3.51 3.13
N THR A 116 -0.26 -2.19 3.15
CA THR A 116 0.87 -1.26 3.05
C THR A 116 1.82 -1.37 4.26
N SER A 117 1.27 -1.56 5.46
CA SER A 117 2.07 -1.78 6.67
C SER A 117 2.89 -3.06 6.59
N SER A 118 2.29 -4.15 6.12
CA SER A 118 2.99 -5.44 5.96
C SER A 118 4.15 -5.35 4.98
N ARG A 119 4.01 -4.58 3.89
CA ARG A 119 5.08 -4.36 2.90
C ARG A 119 6.22 -3.49 3.43
N LEU A 120 5.90 -2.52 4.30
CA LEU A 120 6.90 -1.66 4.92
C LEU A 120 7.62 -2.37 6.07
N ASN A 121 6.91 -3.22 6.81
CA ASN A 121 7.40 -3.86 8.01
C ASN A 121 8.60 -4.78 7.74
N GLY A 122 9.69 -4.58 8.49
CA GLY A 122 10.93 -5.33 8.34
C GLY A 122 11.89 -4.76 7.29
N THR A 123 11.55 -3.64 6.64
CA THR A 123 12.44 -3.03 5.64
C THR A 123 13.75 -2.58 6.27
N ILE A 124 14.88 -3.04 5.72
CA ILE A 124 16.22 -2.62 6.13
C ILE A 124 16.69 -1.50 5.21
N VAL A 125 17.13 -0.38 5.79
CA VAL A 125 17.77 0.72 5.07
C VAL A 125 19.25 0.72 5.42
N LYS A 126 20.07 0.37 4.43
CA LYS A 126 21.53 0.26 4.60
C LYS A 126 22.17 1.59 4.96
N ALA A 127 23.28 1.55 5.70
CA ALA A 127 24.10 2.73 5.95
C ALA A 127 24.45 3.45 4.63
N GLY A 128 24.29 4.78 4.60
CA GLY A 128 24.53 5.62 3.43
C GLY A 128 23.49 5.52 2.30
N SER A 129 22.50 4.64 2.40
CA SER A 129 21.51 4.41 1.34
C SER A 129 20.25 5.27 1.49
N THR A 130 19.59 5.56 0.37
CA THR A 130 18.30 6.24 0.34
C THR A 130 17.16 5.23 0.33
N PHE A 131 16.24 5.38 1.28
CA PHE A 131 14.95 4.72 1.28
C PHE A 131 13.97 5.45 0.37
N SER A 132 13.11 4.69 -0.32
CA SER A 132 11.96 5.18 -1.07
C SER A 132 10.69 4.46 -0.62
N PHE A 133 9.69 5.21 -0.18
CA PHE A 133 8.44 4.64 0.31
C PHE A 133 7.69 3.93 -0.81
N THR A 134 7.45 4.62 -1.93
CA THR A 134 6.67 4.06 -3.04
C THR A 134 7.37 2.91 -3.73
N GLN A 135 8.71 2.90 -3.81
CA GLN A 135 9.45 1.76 -4.35
C GLN A 135 9.38 0.54 -3.43
N THR A 136 9.37 0.75 -2.10
CA THR A 136 9.25 -0.33 -1.11
C THR A 136 7.86 -0.99 -1.16
N ILE A 137 6.79 -0.20 -1.18
CA ILE A 137 5.42 -0.74 -1.14
C ILE A 137 4.89 -1.16 -2.53
N GLY A 138 5.43 -0.58 -3.61
CA GLY A 138 4.98 -0.79 -4.98
C GLY A 138 3.61 -0.16 -5.29
N PRO A 139 3.04 -0.42 -6.48
CA PRO A 139 1.75 0.15 -6.87
C PRO A 139 0.58 -0.51 -6.12
N SER A 140 -0.39 0.32 -5.70
CA SER A 140 -1.68 -0.11 -5.13
C SER A 140 -2.61 -0.59 -6.24
N THR A 141 -2.84 -1.89 -6.33
CA THR A 141 -3.66 -2.53 -7.39
C THR A 141 -4.63 -3.53 -6.77
N SER A 142 -5.78 -3.75 -7.42
CA SER A 142 -6.79 -4.71 -6.95
C SER A 142 -6.23 -6.13 -6.83
N ASP A 143 -5.36 -6.55 -7.75
CA ASP A 143 -4.69 -7.87 -7.72
C ASP A 143 -3.79 -8.07 -6.50
N LYS A 144 -3.30 -6.97 -5.91
CA LYS A 144 -2.54 -6.98 -4.65
C LYS A 144 -3.42 -6.85 -3.42
N GLY A 145 -4.74 -6.94 -3.59
CA GLY A 145 -5.75 -6.86 -2.54
C GLY A 145 -6.12 -5.45 -2.13
N TYR A 146 -5.62 -4.40 -2.80
CA TYR A 146 -6.04 -3.04 -2.48
C TYR A 146 -7.49 -2.81 -2.88
N GLN A 147 -8.21 -2.03 -2.06
CA GLN A 147 -9.61 -1.68 -2.26
C GLN A 147 -9.75 -0.17 -2.37
N GLU A 148 -10.85 0.30 -2.94
CA GLU A 148 -11.12 1.72 -3.05
C GLU A 148 -11.47 2.32 -1.69
N ALA A 149 -10.73 3.35 -1.28
CA ALA A 149 -10.98 4.12 -0.06
C ALA A 149 -10.71 5.60 -0.31
N ASP A 150 -11.02 6.44 0.68
CA ASP A 150 -10.80 7.89 0.56
C ASP A 150 -9.33 8.24 0.24
N ILE A 151 -9.15 9.00 -0.82
CA ILE A 151 -7.91 9.68 -1.24
C ILE A 151 -8.20 11.15 -1.55
N PHE A 152 -7.15 11.97 -1.57
CA PHE A 152 -7.23 13.35 -2.07
C PHE A 152 -6.69 13.43 -3.49
N ASP A 153 -7.39 14.15 -4.37
CA ASP A 153 -6.84 14.52 -5.68
C ASP A 153 -5.89 15.74 -5.58
N SER A 154 -5.32 16.15 -6.71
CA SER A 154 -4.41 17.30 -6.78
C SER A 154 -5.06 18.62 -6.35
N ASN A 155 -6.38 18.71 -6.43
CA ASN A 155 -7.16 19.89 -6.04
C ASN A 155 -7.64 19.83 -4.59
N GLY A 156 -7.30 18.76 -3.85
CA GLY A 156 -7.68 18.57 -2.45
C GLY A 156 -9.10 18.03 -2.26
N ASN A 157 -9.76 17.58 -3.32
CA ASN A 157 -11.08 16.95 -3.22
C ASN A 157 -10.93 15.49 -2.79
N LYS A 158 -11.87 15.04 -1.96
CA LYS A 158 -11.97 13.64 -1.58
C LYS A 158 -12.63 12.84 -2.70
N LYS A 159 -11.99 11.75 -3.11
CA LYS A 159 -12.56 10.74 -4.01
C LYS A 159 -12.20 9.34 -3.53
N LYS A 160 -12.82 8.32 -4.10
CA LYS A 160 -12.43 6.92 -3.87
C LYS A 160 -11.31 6.54 -4.84
N GLY A 161 -10.37 5.72 -4.34
CA GLY A 161 -9.29 5.18 -5.14
C GLY A 161 -8.48 4.12 -4.39
N LEU A 162 -7.74 3.32 -5.14
CA LEU A 162 -6.92 2.24 -4.60
C LEU A 162 -5.77 2.78 -3.74
N GLY A 163 -5.54 2.17 -2.59
CA GLY A 163 -4.46 2.58 -1.68
C GLY A 163 -4.81 3.76 -0.77
N GLY A 164 -6.09 4.12 -0.64
CA GLY A 164 -6.54 5.05 0.39
C GLY A 164 -6.08 4.58 1.77
N GLY A 165 -5.17 5.34 2.39
CA GLY A 165 -4.46 4.98 3.62
C GLY A 165 -2.94 5.08 3.51
N ASN A 166 -2.34 4.94 2.32
CA ASN A 166 -0.89 4.91 2.14
C ASN A 166 -0.19 6.15 2.68
N CYS A 167 -0.74 7.34 2.42
CA CYS A 167 -0.18 8.59 2.92
C CYS A 167 -0.19 8.70 4.45
N GLN A 168 -1.08 7.99 5.15
CA GLN A 168 -1.08 7.98 6.62
C GLN A 168 0.13 7.20 7.16
N ILE A 169 0.47 6.06 6.55
CA ILE A 169 1.67 5.28 6.92
C ILE A 169 2.92 6.07 6.57
N SER A 170 2.98 6.66 5.37
CA SER A 170 4.09 7.55 4.96
C SER A 170 4.27 8.71 5.94
N SER A 171 3.19 9.40 6.30
CA SER A 171 3.24 10.51 7.28
C SER A 171 3.66 10.03 8.67
N THR A 172 3.24 8.83 9.09
CA THR A 172 3.66 8.24 10.37
C THR A 172 5.17 7.99 10.37
N LEU A 173 5.70 7.36 9.31
CA LEU A 173 7.14 7.15 9.13
C LEU A 173 7.92 8.48 9.07
N TYR A 174 7.42 9.47 8.34
CA TYR A 174 8.03 10.79 8.24
C TYR A 174 8.22 11.45 9.61
N ASN A 175 7.26 11.31 10.53
CA ASN A 175 7.42 11.87 11.89
C ASN A 175 8.46 11.12 12.73
N VAL A 176 8.67 9.82 12.49
CA VAL A 176 9.81 9.10 13.08
C VAL A 176 11.12 9.66 12.53
N VAL A 177 11.22 9.80 11.19
CA VAL A 177 12.39 10.35 10.51
C VAL A 177 12.73 11.76 11.01
N LEU A 178 11.74 12.64 11.18
CA LEU A 178 11.95 13.99 11.72
C LEU A 178 12.51 14.02 13.15
N SER A 179 12.30 12.96 13.92
CA SER A 179 12.84 12.86 15.29
C SER A 179 14.28 12.34 15.34
N LEU A 180 14.82 11.87 14.21
CA LEU A 180 16.15 11.28 14.10
C LEU A 180 17.06 12.18 13.24
N PRO A 181 17.96 12.96 13.85
CA PRO A 181 18.79 13.93 13.12
C PRO A 181 19.76 13.30 12.12
N THR A 182 19.99 11.99 12.22
CA THR A 182 20.84 11.22 11.30
C THR A 182 20.10 10.69 10.07
N LEU A 183 18.81 11.00 9.91
CA LEU A 183 18.03 10.67 8.72
C LEU A 183 17.67 11.94 7.95
N THR A 184 18.27 12.10 6.77
CA THR A 184 18.06 13.30 5.94
C THR A 184 16.88 13.08 5.00
N VAL A 185 15.87 13.93 5.06
CA VAL A 185 14.74 13.90 4.12
C VAL A 185 15.24 14.34 2.73
N ILE A 186 15.06 13.48 1.74
CA ILE A 186 15.47 13.71 0.34
C ILE A 186 14.29 14.16 -0.51
N GLU A 187 13.10 13.60 -0.25
CA GLU A 187 11.87 13.96 -0.94
C GLU A 187 10.71 13.90 0.04
N ARG A 188 9.89 14.95 0.04
CA ARG A 188 8.63 15.01 0.79
C ARG A 188 7.70 15.99 0.10
N HIS A 189 6.43 15.61 0.02
CA HIS A 189 5.35 16.45 -0.51
C HIS A 189 4.25 16.61 0.54
N GLU A 190 3.64 17.79 0.59
CA GLU A 190 2.44 18.01 1.42
C GLU A 190 1.20 17.46 0.71
N HIS A 191 0.16 17.15 1.48
CA HIS A 191 -1.17 16.95 0.92
C HIS A 191 -1.73 18.28 0.40
N SER A 192 -2.52 18.20 -0.67
CA SER A 192 -3.32 19.30 -1.21
C SER A 192 -4.40 19.79 -0.23
N ASN A 193 -4.68 19.04 0.84
CA ASN A 193 -5.65 19.40 1.86
C ASN A 193 -5.26 18.86 3.25
N LYS A 194 -5.85 19.43 4.31
CA LYS A 194 -5.57 19.04 5.70
C LYS A 194 -5.93 17.57 5.96
N VAL A 195 -4.98 16.85 6.54
CA VAL A 195 -5.19 15.49 7.06
C VAL A 195 -5.44 15.52 8.56
N PRO A 196 -6.33 14.65 9.10
CA PRO A 196 -6.72 14.71 10.51
C PRO A 196 -5.72 14.04 11.47
N TYR A 197 -4.79 13.25 10.95
CA TYR A 197 -3.95 12.33 11.73
C TYR A 197 -2.57 12.86 12.11
N VAL A 198 -2.15 14.01 11.57
CA VAL A 198 -0.91 14.73 11.92
C VAL A 198 -1.15 16.24 11.90
N LYS A 199 -0.24 17.00 12.54
CA LYS A 199 -0.26 18.47 12.47
C LYS A 199 0.15 18.96 11.07
N ALA A 200 -0.20 20.20 10.73
CA ALA A 200 0.24 20.84 9.48
C ALA A 200 1.79 20.82 9.38
N GLY A 201 2.31 20.55 8.17
CA GLY A 201 3.75 20.41 7.91
C GLY A 201 4.38 19.09 8.40
N LYS A 202 3.57 18.18 8.97
CA LYS A 202 4.01 16.87 9.48
C LYS A 202 3.45 15.70 8.66
N ASP A 203 2.93 15.97 7.49
CA ASP A 203 2.39 15.00 6.56
C ASP A 203 3.36 14.74 5.40
N ALA A 204 3.30 13.54 4.83
CA ALA A 204 4.08 13.15 3.64
C ALA A 204 3.16 12.42 2.65
N ALA A 205 2.71 13.16 1.63
CA ALA A 205 1.87 12.62 0.57
C ALA A 205 2.69 11.74 -0.38
N VAL A 206 2.09 10.63 -0.84
CA VAL A 206 2.73 9.67 -1.74
C VAL A 206 1.74 9.18 -2.79
N ALA A 207 2.21 8.99 -4.01
CA ALA A 207 1.48 8.40 -5.11
C ALA A 207 2.48 7.69 -6.03
N TYR A 208 2.36 6.37 -6.14
CA TYR A 208 3.28 5.54 -6.93
C TYR A 208 3.38 6.07 -8.37
N GLY A 209 4.62 6.25 -8.86
CA GLY A 209 4.88 6.80 -10.19
C GLY A 209 4.79 8.33 -10.29
N SER A 210 4.52 9.05 -9.20
CA SER A 210 4.39 10.51 -9.23
C SER A 210 5.15 11.21 -8.09
N ILE A 211 4.74 11.03 -6.83
CA ILE A 211 5.34 11.70 -5.67
C ILE A 211 5.69 10.68 -4.59
N ASP A 212 6.82 10.88 -3.91
CA ASP A 212 7.37 9.92 -2.96
C ASP A 212 7.77 10.56 -1.63
N PHE A 213 7.95 9.71 -0.62
CA PHE A 213 8.68 10.07 0.59
C PHE A 213 10.01 9.30 0.61
N LYS A 214 11.12 10.05 0.57
CA LYS A 214 12.48 9.51 0.56
C LYS A 214 13.31 10.12 1.67
N PHE A 215 14.14 9.30 2.29
CA PHE A 215 15.15 9.77 3.22
C PHE A 215 16.44 8.96 3.08
N LYS A 216 17.57 9.57 3.39
CA LYS A 216 18.88 8.93 3.41
C LYS A 216 19.26 8.55 4.84
N ASN A 217 19.70 7.30 5.01
CA ASN A 217 20.28 6.84 6.26
C ASN A 217 21.73 7.31 6.35
N GLU A 218 22.00 8.40 7.06
CA GLU A 218 23.37 8.92 7.26
C GLU A 218 24.07 8.26 8.47
N ASN A 219 23.44 7.28 9.12
CA ASN A 219 24.08 6.54 10.20
C ASN A 219 25.20 5.63 9.63
N PRO A 220 26.23 5.33 10.44
CA PRO A 220 27.25 4.34 10.11
C PRO A 220 26.76 2.89 10.29
N TYR A 221 25.45 2.68 10.44
CA TYR A 221 24.83 1.38 10.68
C TYR A 221 23.50 1.25 9.93
N ASP A 222 23.10 0.01 9.70
CA ASP A 222 21.81 -0.32 9.12
C ASP A 222 20.68 -0.02 10.11
N ILE A 223 19.56 0.42 9.58
CA ILE A 223 18.32 0.57 10.36
C ILE A 223 17.25 -0.35 9.79
N LYS A 224 16.30 -0.75 10.64
CA LYS A 224 15.11 -1.50 10.25
C LYS A 224 13.85 -0.73 10.62
N ILE A 225 12.91 -0.69 9.69
CA ILE A 225 11.60 -0.07 9.86
C ILE A 225 10.60 -1.15 10.28
N TYR A 226 9.95 -0.96 11.41
CA TYR A 226 8.77 -1.74 11.79
C TYR A 226 7.52 -0.90 11.61
N SER A 227 6.49 -1.51 11.05
CA SER A 227 5.18 -0.90 10.88
C SER A 227 4.11 -1.84 11.41
N ASN A 228 3.19 -1.30 12.20
CA ASN A 228 2.05 -2.04 12.70
C ASN A 228 0.77 -1.21 12.55
N VAL A 229 -0.31 -1.89 12.20
CA VAL A 229 -1.65 -1.33 12.10
C VAL A 229 -2.56 -2.12 13.01
N THR A 230 -3.27 -1.40 13.88
CA THR A 230 -4.40 -1.90 14.65
C THR A 230 -5.67 -1.24 14.13
N THR A 231 -6.83 -1.65 14.65
CA THR A 231 -8.10 -0.95 14.34
C THR A 231 -8.03 0.55 14.60
N ASN A 232 -7.21 0.99 15.58
CA ASN A 232 -7.20 2.37 16.06
C ASN A 232 -6.00 3.19 15.65
N ASN A 233 -4.87 2.55 15.35
CA ASN A 233 -3.61 3.24 15.25
C ASN A 233 -2.74 2.64 14.14
N VAL A 234 -1.97 3.53 13.50
CA VAL A 234 -0.78 3.17 12.73
C VAL A 234 0.42 3.55 13.59
N THR A 235 1.29 2.60 13.87
CA THR A 235 2.55 2.82 14.60
C THR A 235 3.72 2.45 13.71
N VAL A 236 4.71 3.33 13.62
CA VAL A 236 5.98 3.07 12.95
C VAL A 236 7.10 3.32 13.94
N ARG A 237 8.07 2.42 13.96
CA ARG A 237 9.31 2.58 14.74
C ARG A 237 10.52 2.22 13.89
N ILE A 238 11.63 2.88 14.16
CA ILE A 238 12.92 2.61 13.53
C ILE A 238 13.86 2.07 14.61
N VAL A 239 14.53 0.97 14.31
CA VAL A 239 15.57 0.37 15.16
C VAL A 239 16.92 0.43 14.45
N LYS A 240 17.99 0.53 15.22
CA LYS A 240 19.36 0.21 14.80
C LYS A 240 19.52 -1.31 14.79
N ILE A 241 20.23 -1.83 13.78
CA ILE A 241 20.73 -3.21 13.74
C ILE A 241 22.20 -3.20 14.17
N GLU A 242 22.56 -4.06 15.13
CA GLU A 242 23.93 -4.25 15.64
C GLU A 242 24.61 -5.49 15.05
#